data_AF-A0A6J1UXM4-F1
#
_entry.id   AF-A0A6J1UXM4-F1
#
_cell.length_a   1.000
_cell.length_b   1.000
_cell.length_c   1.000
_cell.angle_alpha   90.00
_cell.angle_beta   90.00
_cell.angle_gamma   90.00
#
_symmetry.space_group_name_H-M   'P 1'
#
loop_
_entity.id
_entity.type
_entity.pdbx_description
1 polymer ?
#
loop_
_entity_poly.entity_id
_entity_poly.type
_entity_poly.pdbx_seq_one_letter_code
_entity_poly.pdbx_strand_id
1 'polypeptide(L)'
;MFKLSTEIETELRQRFQNSLREFQLWKPSAQRLLDTTVHVSDPALTDAFLRQIEIFLVESSHLKEQLLKVQMKKDFLGNIFKQERAELLLEEVSDATKELENLHKGLLQRKSRLQALVSQHKDFDASFKLLQTQLSALRVKLNAEKQLLPDLVGKEARLQRLESIQGHLDECAIQMEELEKFVQSDPAQMHKIKQCSSDYQILKRSLETMIAQSKQHIQKHWAFNDKLSDLQQWLTVTKQKLEYYCDATTHNAILDLERLQTEFPGREIQLHLIEAHGHLVIKDTSPEGAVNIQTEMKKLKDSFKFLENLMSKTAVDVNKKITCLEKMRVEKVDVSEHLLRKVARGEDTDELQLIKNFEQWLQRENNKLSKILALNPSNNEEVKARYSKLKELQLRVPEGQHHFEELLHLQPVGRNWDELEELRYQWMLYKSKLKDSNNTLMTSYFKEPNPFRKVVSCLYWETCLLNTLPVEIS
;
A
#
# COMPACT_ATOMS: atom_id res chain seq x y z
N MET A 1 -102.70 -23.41 5.44
CA MET A 1 -102.52 -22.51 4.29
C MET A 1 -102.70 -21.09 4.80
N PHE A 2 -101.60 -20.45 5.25
CA PHE A 2 -101.65 -19.08 5.75
C PHE A 2 -101.62 -18.14 4.55
N LYS A 3 -102.73 -17.45 4.27
CA LYS A 3 -102.75 -16.33 3.32
C LYS A 3 -102.00 -15.18 3.98
N LEU A 4 -100.77 -14.89 3.52
CA LEU A 4 -100.14 -13.61 3.76
C LEU A 4 -101.07 -12.51 3.24
N SER A 5 -101.14 -11.35 3.91
CA SER A 5 -101.80 -10.20 3.31
C SER A 5 -101.04 -9.82 2.03
N THR A 6 -101.78 -9.40 1.00
CA THR A 6 -101.22 -9.00 -0.30
C THR A 6 -100.13 -7.94 -0.17
N GLU A 7 -100.21 -7.10 0.86
CA GLU A 7 -99.24 -6.04 1.17
C GLU A 7 -97.89 -6.60 1.64
N ILE A 8 -97.91 -7.59 2.54
CA ILE A 8 -96.69 -8.29 3.01
C ILE A 8 -96.06 -9.09 1.87
N GLU A 9 -96.88 -9.68 0.98
CA GLU A 9 -96.41 -10.38 -0.22
C GLU A 9 -95.65 -9.44 -1.18
N THR A 10 -96.19 -8.24 -1.41
CA THR A 10 -95.55 -7.22 -2.25
C THR A 10 -94.28 -6.66 -1.63
N GLU A 11 -94.26 -6.46 -0.31
CA GLU A 11 -93.11 -5.93 0.40
C GLU A 11 -91.94 -6.93 0.45
N LEU A 12 -92.25 -8.23 0.64
CA LEU A 12 -91.27 -9.32 0.54
C LEU A 12 -90.72 -9.45 -0.89
N ARG A 13 -91.59 -9.39 -1.91
CA ARG A 13 -91.17 -9.33 -3.33
C ARG A 13 -90.19 -8.20 -3.59
N GLN A 14 -90.51 -7.00 -3.11
CA GLN A 14 -89.67 -5.83 -3.27
C GLN A 14 -88.31 -6.06 -2.60
N ARG A 15 -88.27 -6.58 -1.37
CA ARG A 15 -87.01 -6.89 -0.68
C ARG A 15 -86.13 -7.88 -1.44
N PHE A 16 -86.69 -8.97 -1.97
CA PHE A 16 -85.91 -9.96 -2.72
C PHE A 16 -85.37 -9.41 -4.05
N GLN A 17 -86.17 -8.59 -4.75
CA GLN A 17 -85.74 -7.94 -5.98
C GLN A 17 -84.75 -6.79 -5.74
N ASN A 18 -84.83 -6.12 -4.59
CA ASN A 18 -83.90 -5.05 -4.23
C ASN A 18 -82.46 -5.58 -4.13
N SER A 19 -82.22 -6.76 -3.54
CA SER A 19 -80.88 -7.37 -3.50
C SER A 19 -80.27 -7.57 -4.88
N LEU A 20 -81.09 -7.96 -5.87
CA LEU A 20 -80.63 -8.13 -7.25
C LEU A 20 -80.35 -6.77 -7.93
N ARG A 21 -81.19 -5.76 -7.67
CA ARG A 21 -81.00 -4.40 -8.20
C ARG A 21 -79.73 -3.76 -7.67
N GLU A 22 -79.46 -3.90 -6.37
CA GLU A 22 -78.23 -3.39 -5.74
C GLU A 22 -76.98 -4.00 -6.40
N PHE A 23 -76.99 -5.30 -6.68
CA PHE A 23 -75.91 -5.95 -7.42
C PHE A 23 -75.73 -5.38 -8.84
N GLN A 24 -76.82 -5.20 -9.60
CA GLN A 24 -76.76 -4.66 -10.96
C GLN A 24 -76.23 -3.22 -11.02
N LEU A 25 -76.46 -2.42 -9.96
CA LEU A 25 -75.90 -1.08 -9.84
C LEU A 25 -74.40 -1.09 -9.46
N TRP A 26 -74.00 -2.04 -8.62
CA TRP A 26 -72.62 -2.19 -8.16
C TRP A 26 -71.69 -2.76 -9.25
N LYS A 27 -72.15 -3.77 -9.99
CA LYS A 27 -71.40 -4.50 -11.04
C LYS A 27 -70.59 -3.59 -11.99
N PRO A 28 -71.19 -2.60 -12.69
CA PRO A 28 -70.45 -1.76 -13.64
C PRO A 28 -69.38 -0.90 -12.98
N SER A 29 -69.59 -0.49 -11.73
CA SER A 29 -68.61 0.28 -10.96
C SER A 29 -67.41 -0.58 -10.57
N ALA A 30 -67.65 -1.82 -10.16
CA ALA A 30 -66.59 -2.78 -9.83
C ALA A 30 -65.76 -3.16 -11.07
N GLN A 31 -66.41 -3.38 -12.22
CA GLN A 31 -65.74 -3.65 -13.50
C GLN A 31 -64.85 -2.47 -13.92
N ARG A 32 -65.38 -1.24 -13.88
CA ARG A 32 -64.61 -0.04 -14.20
C ARG A 32 -63.38 0.13 -13.30
N LEU A 33 -63.51 -0.17 -12.00
CA LEU A 33 -62.39 -0.11 -11.06
C LEU A 33 -61.30 -1.13 -11.42
N LEU A 34 -61.69 -2.36 -11.77
CA LEU A 34 -60.76 -3.40 -12.23
C LEU A 34 -60.08 -3.02 -13.55
N ASP A 35 -60.77 -2.38 -14.48
CA ASP A 35 -60.20 -1.96 -15.76
C ASP A 35 -59.24 -0.77 -15.59
N THR A 36 -59.62 0.22 -14.81
CA THR A 36 -58.82 1.45 -14.59
C THR A 36 -57.51 1.12 -13.86
N THR A 37 -57.53 0.13 -12.97
CA THR A 37 -56.37 -0.16 -12.13
C THR A 37 -55.32 -1.05 -12.82
N VAL A 38 -55.47 -1.44 -14.10
CA VAL A 38 -54.60 -2.47 -14.74
C VAL A 38 -53.14 -2.00 -14.82
N HIS A 39 -52.92 -0.73 -15.15
CA HIS A 39 -51.58 -0.18 -15.43
C HIS A 39 -51.16 0.93 -14.46
N VAL A 40 -51.75 0.98 -13.27
CA VAL A 40 -51.37 1.99 -12.27
C VAL A 40 -49.99 1.68 -11.72
N SER A 41 -49.11 2.67 -11.79
CA SER A 41 -47.74 2.66 -11.26
C SER A 41 -47.44 3.84 -10.34
N ASP A 42 -48.26 4.91 -10.36
CA ASP A 42 -48.05 6.07 -9.49
C ASP A 42 -48.35 5.71 -8.02
N PRO A 43 -47.46 6.02 -7.07
CA PRO A 43 -47.64 5.64 -5.66
C PRO A 43 -48.89 6.23 -5.00
N ALA A 44 -49.23 7.49 -5.29
CA ALA A 44 -50.38 8.15 -4.67
C ALA A 44 -51.69 7.61 -5.23
N LEU A 45 -51.74 7.37 -6.54
CA LEU A 45 -52.89 6.71 -7.18
C LEU A 45 -53.03 5.25 -6.73
N THR A 46 -51.92 4.53 -6.56
CA THR A 46 -51.93 3.13 -6.10
C THR A 46 -52.58 2.99 -4.72
N ASP A 47 -52.23 3.87 -3.77
CA ASP A 47 -52.84 3.85 -2.42
C ASP A 47 -54.34 4.22 -2.48
N ALA A 48 -54.71 5.24 -3.25
CA ALA A 48 -56.11 5.64 -3.44
C ALA A 48 -56.97 4.50 -4.02
N PHE A 49 -56.48 3.83 -5.07
CA PHE A 49 -57.17 2.68 -5.65
C PHE A 49 -57.22 1.47 -4.73
N LEU A 50 -56.18 1.24 -3.93
CA LEU A 50 -56.19 0.19 -2.91
C LEU A 50 -57.31 0.43 -1.89
N ARG A 51 -57.45 1.66 -1.38
CA ARG A 51 -58.55 2.04 -0.49
C ARG A 51 -59.92 1.84 -1.14
N GLN A 52 -60.06 2.23 -2.41
CA GLN A 52 -61.31 2.05 -3.14
C GLN A 52 -61.67 0.56 -3.32
N ILE A 53 -60.69 -0.29 -3.64
CA ILE A 53 -60.91 -1.74 -3.74
C ILE A 53 -61.30 -2.34 -2.38
N GLU A 54 -60.71 -1.89 -1.28
CA GLU A 54 -61.10 -2.33 0.06
C GLU A 54 -62.56 -2.02 0.38
N ILE A 55 -63.04 -0.82 0.00
CA ILE A 55 -64.47 -0.45 0.13
C ILE A 55 -65.35 -1.38 -0.72
N PHE A 56 -65.01 -1.58 -2.00
CA PHE A 56 -65.76 -2.45 -2.90
C PHE A 56 -65.77 -3.93 -2.46
N LEU A 57 -64.72 -4.40 -1.77
CA LEU A 57 -64.68 -5.73 -1.19
C LEU A 57 -65.65 -5.87 -0.01
N VAL A 58 -65.78 -4.83 0.83
CA VAL A 58 -66.78 -4.79 1.90
C VAL A 58 -68.19 -4.80 1.32
N GLU A 59 -68.46 -3.95 0.33
CA GLU A 59 -69.76 -3.92 -0.36
C GLU A 59 -70.09 -5.26 -1.03
N SER A 60 -69.11 -5.87 -1.70
CA SER A 60 -69.24 -7.19 -2.32
C SER A 60 -69.56 -8.29 -1.29
N SER A 61 -68.93 -8.24 -0.12
CA SER A 61 -69.24 -9.18 0.97
C SER A 61 -70.67 -9.02 1.50
N HIS A 62 -71.15 -7.78 1.60
CA HIS A 62 -72.52 -7.46 2.00
C HIS A 62 -73.53 -7.98 0.96
N LEU A 63 -73.31 -7.68 -0.33
CA LEU A 63 -74.15 -8.17 -1.42
C LEU A 63 -74.21 -9.70 -1.44
N LYS A 64 -73.08 -10.38 -1.19
CA LYS A 64 -73.02 -11.84 -1.13
C LYS A 64 -73.89 -12.38 -0.01
N GLU A 65 -73.83 -11.78 1.18
CA GLU A 65 -74.68 -12.15 2.31
C GLU A 65 -76.17 -11.98 2.00
N GLN A 66 -76.55 -10.87 1.35
CA GLN A 66 -77.94 -10.61 0.96
C GLN A 66 -78.46 -11.64 -0.07
N LEU A 67 -77.69 -11.92 -1.12
CA LEU A 67 -78.07 -12.90 -2.15
C LEU A 67 -78.16 -14.33 -1.57
N LEU A 68 -77.26 -14.71 -0.67
CA LEU A 68 -77.33 -15.98 0.05
C LEU A 68 -78.60 -16.06 0.92
N LYS A 69 -78.98 -15.00 1.63
CA LYS A 69 -80.24 -14.95 2.39
C LYS A 69 -81.47 -15.16 1.51
N VAL A 70 -81.44 -14.72 0.25
CA VAL A 70 -82.52 -14.98 -0.72
C VAL A 70 -82.54 -16.46 -1.12
N GLN A 71 -81.38 -17.05 -1.42
CA GLN A 71 -81.27 -18.48 -1.78
C GLN A 71 -81.73 -19.41 -0.65
N MET A 72 -81.39 -19.10 0.60
CA MET A 72 -81.80 -19.90 1.77
C MET A 72 -83.32 -19.88 2.03
N LYS A 73 -84.06 -18.94 1.43
CA LYS A 73 -85.53 -18.83 1.56
C LYS A 73 -86.29 -19.50 0.41
N LYS A 74 -85.68 -20.44 -0.31
CA LYS A 74 -86.26 -21.19 -1.43
C LYS A 74 -87.69 -21.71 -1.18
N ASP A 75 -87.92 -22.37 -0.05
CA ASP A 75 -89.22 -22.97 0.26
C ASP A 75 -90.30 -21.91 0.56
N PHE A 76 -89.90 -20.75 1.10
CA PHE A 76 -90.79 -19.60 1.29
C PHE A 76 -91.11 -18.90 -0.04
N LEU A 77 -90.14 -18.83 -0.96
CA LEU A 77 -90.33 -18.27 -2.29
C LEU A 77 -91.30 -19.14 -3.12
N GLY A 78 -91.22 -20.47 -3.02
CA GLY A 78 -92.19 -21.37 -3.67
C GLY A 78 -93.63 -21.23 -3.16
N ASN A 79 -93.81 -20.78 -1.91
CA ASN A 79 -95.13 -20.52 -1.31
C ASN A 79 -95.68 -19.12 -1.64
N ILE A 80 -94.81 -18.14 -1.89
CA ILE A 80 -95.16 -16.73 -2.17
C ILE A 80 -95.30 -16.48 -3.69
N PHE A 81 -94.57 -17.22 -4.51
CA PHE A 81 -94.60 -17.10 -5.97
C PHE A 81 -95.23 -18.36 -6.58
N LYS A 82 -95.71 -18.27 -7.83
CA LYS A 82 -95.95 -19.49 -8.64
C LYS A 82 -94.60 -20.21 -8.82
N GLN A 83 -94.58 -21.53 -8.72
CA GLN A 83 -93.38 -22.38 -8.78
C GLN A 83 -92.37 -21.95 -9.86
N GLU A 84 -92.79 -21.79 -11.12
CA GLU A 84 -91.94 -21.33 -12.24
C GLU A 84 -91.26 -19.99 -11.99
N ARG A 85 -91.97 -19.03 -11.38
CA ARG A 85 -91.42 -17.69 -11.09
C ARG A 85 -90.45 -17.70 -9.92
N ALA A 86 -90.65 -18.60 -8.95
CA ALA A 86 -89.68 -18.81 -7.86
C ALA A 86 -88.39 -19.41 -8.40
N GLU A 87 -88.50 -20.38 -9.31
CA GLU A 87 -87.37 -21.04 -9.96
C GLU A 87 -86.55 -20.07 -10.81
N LEU A 88 -87.19 -19.22 -11.64
CA LEU A 88 -86.51 -18.17 -12.41
C LEU A 88 -85.78 -17.16 -11.51
N LEU A 89 -86.41 -16.68 -10.44
CA LEU A 89 -85.77 -15.75 -9.50
C LEU A 89 -84.56 -16.40 -8.81
N LEU A 90 -84.65 -17.69 -8.45
CA LEU A 90 -83.54 -18.42 -7.86
C LEU A 90 -82.39 -18.64 -8.84
N GLU A 91 -82.69 -18.86 -10.12
CA GLU A 91 -81.70 -18.94 -11.21
C GLU A 91 -81.00 -17.59 -11.39
N GLU A 92 -81.75 -16.49 -11.50
CA GLU A 92 -81.18 -15.12 -11.58
C GLU A 92 -80.29 -14.79 -10.37
N VAL A 93 -80.72 -15.13 -9.15
CA VAL A 93 -79.92 -14.94 -7.93
C VAL A 93 -78.67 -15.82 -7.95
N SER A 94 -78.77 -17.06 -8.46
CA SER A 94 -77.62 -17.96 -8.61
C SER A 94 -76.57 -17.38 -9.57
N ASP A 95 -77.01 -16.89 -10.72
CA ASP A 95 -76.10 -16.31 -11.72
C ASP A 95 -75.52 -14.98 -11.24
N ALA A 96 -76.31 -14.11 -10.61
CA ALA A 96 -75.82 -12.90 -9.95
C ALA A 96 -74.78 -13.23 -8.86
N THR A 97 -75.00 -14.32 -8.09
CA THR A 97 -74.03 -14.77 -7.08
C THR A 97 -72.72 -15.23 -7.72
N LYS A 98 -72.77 -16.00 -8.81
CA LYS A 98 -71.56 -16.42 -9.56
C LYS A 98 -70.80 -15.22 -10.13
N GLU A 99 -71.51 -14.27 -10.75
CA GLU A 99 -70.89 -13.05 -11.28
C GLU A 99 -70.27 -12.19 -10.17
N LEU A 100 -70.97 -12.02 -9.06
CA LEU A 100 -70.45 -11.32 -7.88
C LEU A 100 -69.18 -11.99 -7.35
N GLU A 101 -69.15 -13.32 -7.25
CA GLU A 101 -67.97 -14.07 -6.81
C GLU A 101 -66.79 -13.90 -7.77
N ASN A 102 -67.03 -13.89 -9.08
CA ASN A 102 -66.01 -13.63 -10.09
C ASN A 102 -65.41 -12.22 -9.94
N LEU A 103 -66.25 -11.20 -9.78
CA LEU A 103 -65.80 -9.83 -9.55
C LEU A 103 -65.08 -9.69 -8.21
N HIS A 104 -65.58 -10.32 -7.15
CA HIS A 104 -64.94 -10.34 -5.83
C HIS A 104 -63.54 -10.95 -5.90
N LYS A 105 -63.40 -12.08 -6.60
CA LYS A 105 -62.09 -12.72 -6.84
C LYS A 105 -61.16 -11.79 -7.62
N GLY A 106 -61.65 -11.10 -8.64
CA GLY A 106 -60.89 -10.09 -9.39
C GLY A 106 -60.43 -8.93 -8.50
N LEU A 107 -61.29 -8.43 -7.62
CA LEU A 107 -60.96 -7.38 -6.65
C LEU A 107 -59.91 -7.84 -5.64
N LEU A 108 -60.01 -9.08 -5.13
CA LEU A 108 -58.99 -9.66 -4.24
C LEU A 108 -57.63 -9.80 -4.94
N GLN A 109 -57.60 -10.29 -6.18
CA GLN A 109 -56.37 -10.37 -6.97
C GLN A 109 -55.78 -8.99 -7.24
N ARG A 110 -56.63 -8.00 -7.50
CA ARG A 110 -56.17 -6.63 -7.71
C ARG A 110 -55.64 -6.02 -6.41
N LYS A 111 -56.31 -6.25 -5.28
CA LYS A 111 -55.85 -5.84 -3.95
C LYS A 111 -54.46 -6.37 -3.65
N SER A 112 -54.23 -7.68 -3.80
CA SER A 112 -52.92 -8.28 -3.50
C SER A 112 -51.82 -7.70 -4.39
N ARG A 113 -52.10 -7.48 -5.68
CA ARG A 113 -51.16 -6.83 -6.61
C ARG A 113 -50.83 -5.39 -6.19
N LEU A 114 -51.85 -4.56 -5.89
CA LEU A 114 -51.62 -3.17 -5.46
C LEU A 114 -50.89 -3.11 -4.12
N GLN A 115 -51.19 -4.01 -3.18
CA GLN A 115 -50.45 -4.11 -1.92
C GLN A 115 -48.97 -4.47 -2.13
N ALA A 116 -48.68 -5.41 -3.04
CA ALA A 116 -47.31 -5.75 -3.39
C ALA A 116 -46.56 -4.54 -4.00
N LEU A 117 -47.21 -3.78 -4.89
CA LEU A 117 -46.64 -2.55 -5.45
C LEU A 117 -46.38 -1.50 -4.36
N VAL A 118 -47.32 -1.27 -3.45
CA VAL A 118 -47.14 -0.34 -2.32
C VAL A 118 -45.93 -0.73 -1.47
N SER A 119 -45.76 -2.02 -1.18
CA SER A 119 -44.58 -2.52 -0.45
C SER A 119 -43.29 -2.29 -1.25
N GLN A 120 -43.29 -2.61 -2.55
CA GLN A 120 -42.13 -2.41 -3.43
C GLN A 120 -41.72 -0.93 -3.49
N HIS A 121 -42.67 0.01 -3.61
CA HIS A 121 -42.36 1.44 -3.60
C HIS A 121 -41.76 1.89 -2.26
N LYS A 122 -42.26 1.36 -1.13
CA LYS A 122 -41.71 1.66 0.21
C LYS A 122 -40.28 1.14 0.36
N ASP A 123 -40.03 -0.09 -0.06
CA ASP A 123 -38.71 -0.71 0.01
C ASP A 123 -37.69 0.02 -0.89
N PHE A 124 -38.12 0.43 -2.08
CA PHE A 124 -37.33 1.27 -2.97
C PHE A 124 -37.01 2.62 -2.31
N ASP A 125 -38.01 3.33 -1.80
CA ASP A 125 -37.81 4.66 -1.20
C ASP A 125 -36.90 4.59 0.03
N ALA A 126 -36.98 3.52 0.83
CA ALA A 126 -36.09 3.30 1.97
C ALA A 126 -34.64 3.08 1.54
N SER A 127 -34.41 2.15 0.61
CA SER A 127 -33.09 1.83 0.07
C SER A 127 -32.46 3.01 -0.67
N PHE A 128 -33.24 3.75 -1.46
CA PHE A 128 -32.78 4.94 -2.17
C PHE A 128 -32.38 6.08 -1.21
N LYS A 129 -33.15 6.31 -0.13
CA LYS A 129 -32.79 7.29 0.91
C LYS A 129 -31.50 6.91 1.63
N LEU A 130 -31.30 5.61 1.90
CA LEU A 130 -30.06 5.12 2.51
C LEU A 130 -28.86 5.42 1.60
N LEU A 131 -28.95 5.05 0.32
CA LEU A 131 -27.92 5.33 -0.68
C LEU A 131 -27.63 6.83 -0.79
N GLN A 132 -28.65 7.68 -0.84
CA GLN A 132 -28.48 9.13 -0.91
C GLN A 132 -27.76 9.69 0.33
N THR A 133 -28.05 9.14 1.50
CA THR A 133 -27.40 9.51 2.77
C THR A 133 -25.93 9.08 2.75
N GLN A 134 -25.63 7.87 2.27
CA GLN A 134 -24.26 7.37 2.13
C GLN A 134 -23.44 8.22 1.17
N LEU A 135 -23.96 8.53 -0.03
CA LEU A 135 -23.29 9.39 -1.00
C LEU A 135 -23.05 10.81 -0.45
N SER A 136 -24.00 11.35 0.31
CA SER A 136 -23.85 12.65 0.97
C SER A 136 -22.75 12.62 2.03
N ALA A 137 -22.69 11.57 2.84
CA ALA A 137 -21.63 11.38 3.83
C ALA A 137 -20.24 11.21 3.18
N LEU A 138 -20.15 10.46 2.09
CA LEU A 138 -18.90 10.31 1.31
C LEU A 138 -18.46 11.64 0.70
N ARG A 139 -19.40 12.45 0.19
CA ARG A 139 -19.12 13.80 -0.32
C ARG A 139 -18.54 14.71 0.77
N VAL A 140 -19.08 14.65 1.99
CA VAL A 140 -18.54 15.41 3.14
C VAL A 140 -17.12 14.94 3.50
N LYS A 141 -16.90 13.63 3.60
CA LYS A 141 -15.56 13.05 3.86
C LYS A 141 -14.55 13.46 2.80
N LEU A 142 -14.90 13.36 1.52
CA LEU A 142 -14.03 13.77 0.41
C LEU A 142 -13.70 15.26 0.45
N ASN A 143 -14.66 16.11 0.82
CA ASN A 143 -14.42 17.54 0.96
C ASN A 143 -13.46 17.86 2.12
N ALA A 144 -13.51 17.11 3.22
CA ALA A 144 -12.59 17.28 4.34
C ALA A 144 -11.13 16.99 3.94
N GLU A 145 -10.91 16.02 3.04
CA GLU A 145 -9.57 15.67 2.55
C GLU A 145 -8.97 16.70 1.59
N LYS A 146 -9.67 17.78 1.20
CA LYS A 146 -9.10 18.79 0.29
C LYS A 146 -7.92 19.55 0.88
N GLN A 147 -7.77 19.56 2.20
CA GLN A 147 -6.71 20.28 2.89
C GLN A 147 -5.32 19.70 2.58
N LEU A 148 -4.33 20.58 2.41
CA LEU A 148 -2.93 20.20 2.23
C LEU A 148 -2.33 19.76 3.56
N LEU A 149 -1.46 18.76 3.53
CA LEU A 149 -0.82 18.18 4.72
C LEU A 149 0.68 18.50 4.76
N PRO A 150 1.26 18.65 5.96
CA PRO A 150 2.62 19.17 6.15
C PRO A 150 3.73 18.18 5.75
N ASP A 151 3.54 16.89 6.00
CA ASP A 151 4.59 15.88 5.93
C ASP A 151 4.24 14.74 4.98
N LEU A 152 5.22 13.87 4.70
CA LEU A 152 5.03 12.70 3.86
C LEU A 152 4.04 11.71 4.48
N VAL A 153 4.19 11.45 5.78
CA VAL A 153 3.33 10.52 6.54
C VAL A 153 1.86 10.95 6.49
N GLY A 154 1.57 12.23 6.70
CA GLY A 154 0.23 12.77 6.58
C GLY A 154 -0.33 12.62 5.16
N LYS A 155 0.48 12.92 4.13
CA LYS A 155 0.06 12.73 2.72
C LYS A 155 -0.26 11.26 2.40
N GLU A 156 0.54 10.32 2.89
CA GLU A 156 0.30 8.87 2.76
C GLU A 156 -0.97 8.44 3.52
N ALA A 157 -1.17 8.93 4.74
CA ALA A 157 -2.38 8.67 5.51
C ALA A 157 -3.64 9.21 4.82
N ARG A 158 -3.55 10.38 4.17
CA ARG A 158 -4.62 10.91 3.31
C ARG A 158 -4.90 9.99 2.12
N LEU A 159 -3.87 9.50 1.44
CA LEU A 159 -4.06 8.56 0.34
C LEU A 159 -4.82 7.30 0.80
N GLN A 160 -4.46 6.73 1.96
CA GLN A 160 -5.16 5.58 2.54
C GLN A 160 -6.64 5.89 2.84
N ARG A 161 -6.94 7.08 3.39
CA ARG A 161 -8.33 7.51 3.62
C ARG A 161 -9.10 7.69 2.31
N LEU A 162 -8.47 8.22 1.25
CA LEU A 162 -9.09 8.35 -0.07
C LEU A 162 -9.37 6.98 -0.70
N GLU A 163 -8.46 6.02 -0.56
CA GLU A 163 -8.66 4.64 -1.02
C GLU A 163 -9.78 3.92 -0.24
N SER A 164 -9.93 4.20 1.06
CA SER A 164 -11.10 3.74 1.84
C SER A 164 -12.40 4.36 1.33
N ILE A 165 -12.42 5.66 1.01
CA ILE A 165 -13.59 6.33 0.40
C ILE A 165 -13.93 5.69 -0.96
N GLN A 166 -12.93 5.31 -1.75
CA GLN A 166 -13.12 4.60 -3.02
C GLN A 166 -13.84 3.27 -2.82
N GLY A 167 -13.41 2.47 -1.83
CA GLY A 167 -14.08 1.19 -1.51
C GLY A 167 -15.55 1.37 -1.15
N HIS A 168 -15.88 2.35 -0.30
CA HIS A 168 -17.28 2.67 0.02
C HIS A 168 -18.08 3.20 -1.17
N LEU A 169 -17.41 3.88 -2.10
CA LEU A 169 -18.04 4.34 -3.33
C LEU A 169 -18.36 3.17 -4.26
N ASP A 170 -17.50 2.16 -4.32
CA ASP A 170 -17.74 0.94 -5.10
C ASP A 170 -18.91 0.13 -4.51
N GLU A 171 -19.07 0.07 -3.19
CA GLU A 171 -20.25 -0.49 -2.52
C GLU A 171 -21.55 0.23 -2.94
N CYS A 172 -21.52 1.56 -3.03
CA CYS A 172 -22.67 2.34 -3.50
C CYS A 172 -23.03 2.00 -4.96
N ALA A 173 -22.04 1.67 -5.80
CA ALA A 173 -22.29 1.29 -7.19
C ALA A 173 -23.05 -0.04 -7.29
N ILE A 174 -22.72 -1.01 -6.43
CA ILE A 174 -23.43 -2.30 -6.35
C ILE A 174 -24.88 -2.07 -5.94
N GLN A 175 -25.11 -1.29 -4.87
CA GLN A 175 -26.47 -0.96 -4.42
C GLN A 175 -27.29 -0.23 -5.50
N MET A 176 -26.66 0.66 -6.27
CA MET A 176 -27.30 1.34 -7.39
C MET A 176 -27.71 0.35 -8.48
N GLU A 177 -26.83 -0.57 -8.87
CA GLU A 177 -27.13 -1.59 -9.88
C GLU A 177 -28.28 -2.50 -9.44
N GLU A 178 -28.32 -2.86 -8.15
CA GLU A 178 -29.44 -3.59 -7.56
C GLU A 178 -30.74 -2.80 -7.65
N LEU A 179 -30.73 -1.53 -7.24
CA LEU A 179 -31.90 -0.65 -7.34
C LEU A 179 -32.40 -0.46 -8.78
N GLU A 180 -31.49 -0.37 -9.76
CA GLU A 180 -31.86 -0.29 -11.18
C GLU A 180 -32.62 -1.53 -11.66
N LYS A 181 -32.23 -2.72 -11.17
CA LYS A 181 -32.92 -3.98 -11.49
C LYS A 181 -34.34 -4.02 -10.92
N PHE A 182 -34.57 -3.43 -9.75
CA PHE A 182 -35.91 -3.38 -9.12
C PHE A 182 -36.90 -2.41 -9.79
N VAL A 183 -36.41 -1.46 -10.58
CA VAL A 183 -37.17 -0.27 -11.04
C VAL A 183 -37.54 -0.29 -12.53
N GLN A 184 -37.18 -1.35 -13.27
CA GLN A 184 -37.31 -1.39 -14.74
C GLN A 184 -38.71 -1.05 -15.31
N SER A 185 -39.77 -1.11 -14.50
CA SER A 185 -41.15 -0.80 -14.87
C SER A 185 -41.67 0.59 -14.45
N ASP A 186 -40.94 1.39 -13.67
CA ASP A 186 -41.38 2.72 -13.20
C ASP A 186 -40.47 3.87 -13.75
N PRO A 187 -40.97 4.69 -14.70
CA PRO A 187 -40.22 5.81 -15.27
C PRO A 187 -39.78 6.87 -14.26
N ALA A 188 -40.59 7.14 -13.23
CA ALA A 188 -40.31 8.18 -12.25
C ALA A 188 -39.20 7.75 -11.29
N GLN A 189 -39.24 6.51 -10.80
CA GLN A 189 -38.16 5.93 -10.01
C GLN A 189 -36.88 5.79 -10.85
N MET A 190 -36.99 5.42 -12.13
CA MET A 190 -35.85 5.32 -13.05
C MET A 190 -35.15 6.67 -13.23
N HIS A 191 -35.90 7.77 -13.34
CA HIS A 191 -35.33 9.11 -13.38
C HIS A 191 -34.53 9.45 -12.10
N LYS A 192 -35.07 9.12 -10.92
CA LYS A 192 -34.37 9.33 -9.64
C LYS A 192 -33.03 8.58 -9.60
N ILE A 193 -33.00 7.32 -10.04
CA ILE A 193 -31.77 6.53 -10.08
C ILE A 193 -30.77 7.14 -11.06
N LYS A 194 -31.21 7.54 -12.26
CA LYS A 194 -30.34 8.20 -13.26
C LYS A 194 -29.72 9.48 -12.72
N GLN A 195 -30.50 10.29 -12.00
CA GLN A 195 -29.98 11.50 -11.36
C GLN A 195 -28.94 11.17 -10.28
N CYS A 196 -29.22 10.18 -9.42
CA CYS A 196 -28.29 9.69 -8.42
C CYS A 196 -26.99 9.15 -9.06
N SER A 197 -27.12 8.48 -10.21
CA SER A 197 -25.99 7.98 -10.99
C SER A 197 -25.10 9.09 -11.53
N SER A 198 -25.69 10.18 -12.02
CA SER A 198 -24.92 11.38 -12.39
C SER A 198 -24.13 11.95 -11.21
N ASP A 199 -24.77 12.09 -10.04
CA ASP A 199 -24.13 12.60 -8.82
C ASP A 199 -22.98 11.70 -8.34
N TYR A 200 -23.18 10.39 -8.41
CA TYR A 200 -22.17 9.38 -8.15
C TYR A 200 -20.96 9.53 -9.09
N GLN A 201 -21.20 9.68 -10.40
CA GLN A 201 -20.12 9.81 -11.39
C GLN A 201 -19.30 11.08 -11.18
N ILE A 202 -19.94 12.20 -10.79
CA ILE A 202 -19.23 13.43 -10.44
C ILE A 202 -18.34 13.21 -9.22
N LEU A 203 -18.86 12.54 -8.18
CA LEU A 203 -18.12 12.23 -6.97
C LEU A 203 -16.93 11.31 -7.26
N LYS A 204 -17.14 10.26 -8.07
CA LYS A 204 -16.12 9.30 -8.51
C LYS A 204 -14.96 9.99 -9.23
N ARG A 205 -15.25 10.81 -10.24
CA ARG A 205 -14.21 11.56 -10.98
C ARG A 205 -13.43 12.50 -10.07
N SER A 206 -14.11 13.17 -9.14
CA SER A 206 -13.45 14.05 -8.16
C SER A 206 -12.52 13.27 -7.24
N LEU A 207 -12.92 12.08 -6.80
CA LEU A 207 -12.11 11.20 -5.95
C LEU A 207 -10.89 10.66 -6.70
N GLU A 208 -11.07 10.14 -7.92
CA GLU A 208 -10.00 9.64 -8.78
C GLU A 208 -8.94 10.72 -9.06
N THR A 209 -9.39 11.94 -9.34
CA THR A 209 -8.50 13.10 -9.54
C THR A 209 -7.69 13.39 -8.27
N MET A 210 -8.34 13.35 -7.10
CA MET A 210 -7.66 13.62 -5.82
C MET A 210 -6.66 12.53 -5.45
N ILE A 211 -6.98 11.25 -5.73
CA ILE A 211 -6.07 10.12 -5.54
C ILE A 211 -4.84 10.28 -6.45
N ALA A 212 -5.04 10.59 -7.73
CA ALA A 212 -3.95 10.79 -8.67
C ALA A 212 -3.02 11.94 -8.23
N GLN A 213 -3.60 13.07 -7.83
CA GLN A 213 -2.85 14.21 -7.28
C GLN A 213 -2.09 13.83 -6.01
N SER A 214 -2.73 13.12 -5.09
CA SER A 214 -2.11 12.67 -3.84
C SER A 214 -0.91 11.76 -4.10
N LYS A 215 -1.04 10.78 -5.02
CA LYS A 215 0.07 9.91 -5.44
C LYS A 215 1.23 10.72 -6.04
N GLN A 216 0.92 11.69 -6.89
CA GLN A 216 1.94 12.57 -7.47
C GLN A 216 2.65 13.41 -6.40
N HIS A 217 1.92 13.98 -5.45
CA HIS A 217 2.49 14.79 -4.36
C HIS A 217 3.37 13.95 -3.42
N ILE A 218 2.94 12.72 -3.10
CA ILE A 218 3.72 11.75 -2.33
C ILE A 218 5.02 11.43 -3.07
N GLN A 219 4.96 11.12 -4.36
CA GLN A 219 6.15 10.80 -5.15
C GLN A 219 7.15 11.96 -5.17
N LYS A 220 6.68 13.20 -5.39
CA LYS A 220 7.55 14.40 -5.34
C LYS A 220 8.21 14.56 -3.96
N HIS A 221 7.44 14.40 -2.88
CA HIS A 221 7.95 14.55 -1.52
C HIS A 221 8.93 13.43 -1.15
N TRP A 222 8.63 12.19 -1.54
CA TRP A 222 9.53 11.06 -1.36
C TRP A 222 10.85 11.28 -2.09
N ALA A 223 10.83 11.71 -3.36
CA ALA A 223 12.04 11.97 -4.13
C ALA A 223 12.91 13.08 -3.52
N PHE A 224 12.27 14.12 -2.97
CA PHE A 224 12.96 15.16 -2.21
C PHE A 224 13.63 14.59 -0.94
N ASN A 225 12.88 13.84 -0.13
CA ASN A 225 13.40 13.27 1.12
C ASN A 225 14.52 12.25 0.88
N ASP A 226 14.42 11.43 -0.16
CA ASP A 226 15.47 10.48 -0.57
C ASP A 226 16.78 11.19 -0.89
N LYS A 227 16.72 12.22 -1.75
CA LYS A 227 17.92 12.99 -2.12
C LYS A 227 18.45 13.83 -0.97
N LEU A 228 17.58 14.39 -0.14
CA LEU A 228 17.96 15.10 1.08
C LEU A 228 18.74 14.18 2.02
N SER A 229 18.23 12.98 2.26
CA SER A 229 18.85 11.99 3.15
C SER A 229 20.21 11.52 2.62
N ASP A 230 20.33 11.23 1.32
CA ASP A 230 21.61 10.85 0.68
C ASP A 230 22.68 11.94 0.87
N LEU A 231 22.33 13.20 0.60
CA LEU A 231 23.29 14.30 0.73
C LEU A 231 23.63 14.57 2.20
N GLN A 232 22.65 14.52 3.11
CA GLN A 232 22.89 14.65 4.55
C GLN A 232 23.84 13.57 5.07
N GLN A 233 23.65 12.32 4.67
CA GLN A 233 24.54 11.22 5.05
C GLN A 233 25.97 11.44 4.54
N TRP A 234 26.13 11.84 3.28
CA TRP A 234 27.45 12.17 2.73
C TRP A 234 28.11 13.33 3.47
N LEU A 235 27.35 14.39 3.81
CA LEU A 235 27.85 15.52 4.60
C LEU A 235 28.35 15.08 5.97
N THR A 236 27.59 14.25 6.68
CA THR A 236 27.96 13.75 8.02
C THR A 236 29.23 12.90 7.97
N VAL A 237 29.30 11.93 7.05
CA VAL A 237 30.47 11.05 6.90
C VAL A 237 31.71 11.85 6.50
N THR A 238 31.57 12.79 5.57
CA THR A 238 32.69 13.61 5.10
C THR A 238 33.18 14.56 6.18
N LYS A 239 32.27 15.17 6.95
CA LYS A 239 32.63 15.99 8.10
C LYS A 239 33.47 15.20 9.10
N GLN A 240 33.02 14.00 9.49
CA GLN A 240 33.75 13.14 10.42
C GLN A 240 35.14 12.75 9.91
N LYS A 241 35.26 12.44 8.60
CA LYS A 241 36.57 12.14 7.97
C LYS A 241 37.50 13.35 8.03
N LEU A 242 37.02 14.53 7.68
CA LEU A 242 37.82 15.76 7.70
C LEU A 242 38.25 16.14 9.12
N GLU A 243 37.37 15.98 10.11
CA GLU A 243 37.69 16.18 11.53
C GLU A 243 38.79 15.21 12.00
N TYR A 244 38.76 13.96 11.55
CA TYR A 244 39.81 12.98 11.84
C TYR A 244 41.17 13.34 11.22
N TYR A 245 41.21 13.83 9.97
CA TYR A 245 42.45 14.21 9.30
C TYR A 245 43.14 15.44 9.92
N CYS A 246 42.41 16.29 10.64
CA CYS A 246 43.01 17.39 11.40
C CYS A 246 44.04 16.89 12.43
N ASP A 247 43.80 15.70 13.00
CA ASP A 247 44.60 15.12 14.10
C ASP A 247 45.66 14.10 13.61
N ALA A 248 45.46 13.45 12.46
CA ALA A 248 46.37 12.42 11.93
C ALA A 248 46.96 12.81 10.56
N THR A 249 48.30 12.84 10.44
CA THR A 249 48.99 13.05 9.15
C THR A 249 49.39 11.72 8.54
N THR A 250 48.53 11.19 7.67
CA THR A 250 48.76 9.97 6.91
C THR A 250 48.68 10.27 5.42
N HIS A 251 49.50 9.61 4.59
CA HIS A 251 49.44 9.73 3.13
C HIS A 251 48.04 9.45 2.57
N ASN A 252 47.27 8.58 3.24
CA ASN A 252 45.87 8.28 2.93
C ASN A 252 44.95 9.52 3.03
N ALA A 253 45.26 10.48 3.91
CA ALA A 253 44.46 11.71 4.05
C ALA A 253 44.56 12.59 2.80
N ILE A 254 45.71 12.60 2.11
CA ILE A 254 45.91 13.37 0.88
C ILE A 254 45.07 12.79 -0.25
N LEU A 255 45.15 11.47 -0.47
CA LEU A 255 44.39 10.78 -1.50
C LEU A 255 42.87 10.89 -1.28
N ASP A 256 42.44 10.82 -0.02
CA ASP A 256 41.03 11.01 0.32
C ASP A 256 40.57 12.46 0.11
N LEU A 257 41.41 13.47 0.39
CA LEU A 257 41.13 14.89 0.12
C LEU A 257 41.04 15.18 -1.38
N GLU A 258 41.97 14.64 -2.18
CA GLU A 258 41.92 14.74 -3.65
C GLU A 258 40.64 14.11 -4.20
N ARG A 259 40.26 12.93 -3.70
CA ARG A 259 38.98 12.29 -4.06
C ARG A 259 37.79 13.18 -3.69
N LEU A 260 37.73 13.70 -2.47
CA LEU A 260 36.65 14.59 -2.03
C LEU A 260 36.56 15.86 -2.88
N GLN A 261 37.70 16.40 -3.31
CA GLN A 261 37.75 17.57 -4.20
C GLN A 261 37.11 17.27 -5.57
N THR A 262 37.25 16.04 -6.08
CA THR A 262 36.56 15.63 -7.31
C THR A 262 35.07 15.34 -7.13
N GLU A 263 34.66 14.87 -5.94
CA GLU A 263 33.25 14.58 -5.63
C GLU A 263 32.42 15.86 -5.39
N PHE A 264 33.05 16.92 -4.88
CA PHE A 264 32.38 18.15 -4.43
C PHE A 264 31.48 18.82 -5.49
N PRO A 265 31.94 19.06 -6.73
CA PRO A 265 31.10 19.67 -7.78
C PRO A 265 29.84 18.84 -8.09
N GLY A 266 29.97 17.50 -8.08
CA GLY A 266 28.83 16.60 -8.26
C GLY A 266 27.81 16.73 -7.13
N ARG A 267 28.28 16.88 -5.89
CA ARG A 267 27.44 17.07 -4.71
C ARG A 267 26.81 18.47 -4.64
N GLU A 268 27.48 19.49 -5.16
CA GLU A 268 26.91 20.83 -5.30
C GLU A 268 25.76 20.85 -6.33
N ILE A 269 25.91 20.14 -7.45
CA ILE A 269 24.81 19.95 -8.42
C ILE A 269 23.63 19.24 -7.74
N GLN A 270 23.89 18.22 -6.93
CA GLN A 270 22.86 17.52 -6.15
C GLN A 270 22.15 18.46 -5.15
N LEU A 271 22.89 19.35 -4.49
CA LEU A 271 22.31 20.37 -3.60
C LEU A 271 21.31 21.27 -4.35
N HIS A 272 21.68 21.79 -5.52
CA HIS A 272 20.77 22.59 -6.34
C HIS A 272 19.55 21.80 -6.83
N LEU A 273 19.75 20.52 -7.15
CA LEU A 273 18.63 19.64 -7.51
C LEU A 273 17.66 19.47 -6.33
N ILE A 274 18.16 19.30 -5.12
CA ILE A 274 17.34 19.20 -3.90
C ILE A 274 16.59 20.51 -3.64
N GLU A 275 17.24 21.68 -3.80
CA GLU A 275 16.58 22.99 -3.69
C GLU A 275 15.41 23.10 -4.69
N ALA A 276 15.64 22.73 -5.96
CA ALA A 276 14.60 22.74 -6.99
C ALA A 276 13.43 21.80 -6.65
N HIS A 277 13.71 20.57 -6.21
CA HIS A 277 12.67 19.62 -5.79
C HIS A 277 11.91 20.13 -4.55
N GLY A 278 12.60 20.70 -3.57
CA GLY A 278 11.96 21.26 -2.37
C GLY A 278 11.00 22.39 -2.72
N HIS A 279 11.34 23.26 -3.68
CA HIS A 279 10.42 24.27 -4.19
C HIS A 279 9.17 23.69 -4.87
N LEU A 280 9.29 22.54 -5.55
CA LEU A 280 8.12 21.83 -6.10
C LEU A 280 7.25 21.26 -4.98
N VAL A 281 7.86 20.64 -3.96
CA VAL A 281 7.13 20.06 -2.83
C VAL A 281 6.42 21.13 -2.01
N ILE A 282 7.03 22.31 -1.82
CA ILE A 282 6.42 23.44 -1.09
C ILE A 282 5.07 23.86 -1.69
N LYS A 283 4.94 23.88 -3.02
CA LYS A 283 3.69 24.24 -3.70
C LYS A 283 2.53 23.29 -3.36
N ASP A 284 2.87 22.04 -3.06
CA ASP A 284 1.93 20.93 -2.85
C ASP A 284 1.86 20.52 -1.35
N THR A 285 2.24 21.42 -0.44
CA THR A 285 2.34 21.16 1.02
C THR A 285 1.64 22.26 1.81
N SER A 286 1.21 21.95 3.04
CA SER A 286 0.64 22.96 3.93
C SER A 286 1.66 24.08 4.23
N PRO A 287 1.21 25.28 4.65
CA PRO A 287 2.12 26.38 4.99
C PRO A 287 3.13 26.02 6.09
N GLU A 288 2.69 25.26 7.09
CA GLU A 288 3.54 24.75 8.16
C GLU A 288 4.63 23.79 7.62
N GLY A 289 4.23 22.82 6.80
CA GLY A 289 5.19 21.91 6.16
C GLY A 289 6.14 22.62 5.21
N ALA A 290 5.67 23.67 4.51
CA ALA A 290 6.51 24.49 3.65
C ALA A 290 7.61 25.21 4.44
N VAL A 291 7.31 25.75 5.63
CA VAL A 291 8.31 26.36 6.51
C VAL A 291 9.34 25.32 6.97
N ASN A 292 8.90 24.11 7.30
CA ASN A 292 9.80 23.01 7.68
C ASN A 292 10.74 22.63 6.54
N ILE A 293 10.21 22.43 5.32
CA ILE A 293 11.01 22.10 4.12
C ILE A 293 12.02 23.21 3.82
N GLN A 294 11.61 24.49 3.89
CA GLN A 294 12.53 25.62 3.70
C GLN A 294 13.65 25.65 4.75
N THR A 295 13.31 25.34 6.00
CA THR A 295 14.27 25.29 7.09
C THR A 295 15.29 24.17 6.89
N GLU A 296 14.85 22.98 6.47
CA GLU A 296 15.74 21.85 6.18
C GLU A 296 16.67 22.14 4.99
N MET A 297 16.14 22.73 3.91
CA MET A 297 16.97 23.16 2.77
C MET A 297 18.02 24.20 3.19
N LYS A 298 17.65 25.16 4.04
CA LYS A 298 18.59 26.16 4.56
C LYS A 298 19.69 25.50 5.40
N LYS A 299 19.33 24.62 6.34
CA LYS A 299 20.29 23.87 7.16
C LYS A 299 21.25 23.03 6.31
N LEU A 300 20.73 22.39 5.27
CA LEU A 300 21.52 21.60 4.33
C LEU A 300 22.56 22.46 3.62
N LYS A 301 22.13 23.62 3.09
CA LYS A 301 22.99 24.58 2.42
C LYS A 301 24.07 25.14 3.34
N ASP A 302 23.71 25.47 4.57
CA ASP A 302 24.65 25.98 5.58
C ASP A 302 25.67 24.90 5.98
N SER A 303 25.22 23.64 6.11
CA SER A 303 26.11 22.49 6.40
C SER A 303 27.06 22.19 5.24
N PHE A 304 26.60 22.33 4.00
CA PHE A 304 27.42 22.15 2.80
C PHE A 304 28.53 23.22 2.73
N LYS A 305 28.18 24.50 2.92
CA LYS A 305 29.15 25.61 3.00
C LYS A 305 30.13 25.44 4.16
N PHE A 306 29.66 24.95 5.30
CA PHE A 306 30.54 24.66 6.43
C PHE A 306 31.59 23.60 6.05
N LEU A 307 31.15 22.52 5.38
CA LEU A 307 32.03 21.44 4.95
C LEU A 307 33.04 21.91 3.90
N GLU A 308 32.63 22.75 2.95
CA GLU A 308 33.51 23.35 1.94
C GLU A 308 34.65 24.16 2.59
N ASN A 309 34.30 24.97 3.60
CA ASN A 309 35.26 25.73 4.38
C ASN A 309 36.18 24.82 5.21
N LEU A 310 35.64 23.75 5.81
CA LEU A 310 36.42 22.78 6.58
C LEU A 310 37.43 22.07 5.68
N MET A 311 36.99 21.57 4.52
CA MET A 311 37.84 20.89 3.54
C MET A 311 39.00 21.79 3.08
N SER A 312 38.70 23.06 2.77
CA SER A 312 39.71 24.04 2.38
C SER A 312 40.76 24.26 3.47
N LYS A 313 40.34 24.34 4.74
CA LYS A 313 41.25 24.47 5.89
C LYS A 313 42.10 23.22 6.09
N THR A 314 41.47 22.04 6.12
CA THR A 314 42.17 20.76 6.32
C THR A 314 43.21 20.52 5.21
N ALA A 315 42.89 20.83 3.96
CA ALA A 315 43.84 20.73 2.84
C ALA A 315 45.08 21.62 3.04
N VAL A 316 44.89 22.87 3.48
CA VAL A 316 45.99 23.78 3.80
C VAL A 316 46.83 23.26 4.97
N ASP A 317 46.20 22.75 6.02
CA ASP A 317 46.90 22.27 7.22
C ASP A 317 47.70 20.98 6.96
N VAL A 318 47.14 20.05 6.17
CA VAL A 318 47.85 18.86 5.71
C VAL A 318 49.05 19.25 4.84
N ASN A 319 48.88 20.16 3.87
CA ASN A 319 49.97 20.64 3.02
C ASN A 319 51.08 21.35 3.81
N LYS A 320 50.74 22.16 4.81
CA LYS A 320 51.71 22.80 5.72
C LYS A 320 52.49 21.76 6.53
N LYS A 321 51.82 20.76 7.10
CA LYS A 321 52.48 19.68 7.86
C LYS A 321 53.43 18.87 6.98
N ILE A 322 53.04 18.56 5.74
CA ILE A 322 53.92 17.88 4.75
C ILE A 322 55.14 18.74 4.44
N THR A 323 54.95 20.02 4.10
CA THR A 323 56.05 20.95 3.80
C THR A 323 57.03 21.06 4.98
N CYS A 324 56.53 21.03 6.22
CA CYS A 324 57.35 21.04 7.42
C CYS A 324 58.18 19.75 7.57
N LEU A 325 57.54 18.58 7.37
CA LEU A 325 58.22 17.28 7.39
C LEU A 325 59.29 17.17 6.30
N GLU A 326 59.04 17.71 5.12
CA GLU A 326 60.03 17.77 4.02
C GLU A 326 61.21 18.67 4.35
N LYS A 327 60.97 19.87 4.91
CA LYS A 327 62.05 20.78 5.36
C LYS A 327 62.93 20.16 6.44
N MET A 328 62.33 19.48 7.42
CA MET A 328 63.07 18.73 8.45
C MET A 328 63.89 17.57 7.86
N ARG A 329 63.49 17.03 6.70
CA ARG A 329 64.23 16.00 5.97
C ARG A 329 65.43 16.58 5.21
N VAL A 330 65.32 17.81 4.71
CA VAL A 330 66.38 18.53 3.99
C VAL A 330 67.45 19.10 4.93
N GLU A 331 67.10 19.59 6.12
CA GLU A 331 68.09 20.04 7.13
C GLU A 331 68.95 18.90 7.70
N LYS A 332 68.50 17.64 7.64
CA LYS A 332 69.31 16.46 8.02
C LYS A 332 70.33 16.03 6.95
N VAL A 333 70.26 16.58 5.73
CA VAL A 333 71.17 16.22 4.62
C VAL A 333 72.51 16.97 4.69
N ASP A 334 72.59 18.10 5.40
CA ASP A 334 73.79 18.95 5.46
C ASP A 334 74.87 18.48 6.48
N VAL A 335 74.60 17.41 7.23
CA VAL A 335 75.54 16.83 8.23
C VAL A 335 76.21 15.53 7.72
N SER A 336 75.91 15.08 6.50
CA SER A 336 76.38 13.79 5.98
C SER A 336 77.50 13.84 4.93
N GLU A 337 78.26 14.94 4.82
CA GLU A 337 79.40 14.97 3.90
C GLU A 337 80.71 14.42 4.53
N HIS A 338 80.78 14.26 5.85
CA HIS A 338 82.00 13.78 6.53
C HIS A 338 82.10 12.25 6.69
N LEU A 339 81.02 11.49 6.42
CA LEU A 339 81.01 10.02 6.52
C LEU A 339 81.45 9.30 5.23
N LEU A 340 81.55 10.00 4.10
CA LEU A 340 81.95 9.44 2.81
C LEU A 340 83.46 9.20 2.63
N ARG A 341 84.23 9.10 3.72
CA ARG A 341 85.67 8.79 3.67
C ARG A 341 86.10 7.71 4.66
N LYS A 342 85.28 6.66 4.84
CA LYS A 342 85.67 5.45 5.58
C LYS A 342 85.15 4.13 5.01
N VAL A 343 84.82 4.07 3.72
CA VAL A 343 84.49 2.79 3.04
C VAL A 343 85.65 2.37 2.14
N ALA A 344 86.76 2.02 2.79
CA ALA A 344 87.86 1.30 2.17
C ALA A 344 88.46 0.36 3.21
N ARG A 345 87.64 -0.60 3.67
CA ARG A 345 88.03 -1.88 4.27
C ARG A 345 86.79 -2.68 4.70
N GLY A 346 86.32 -3.55 3.80
CA GLY A 346 85.81 -4.90 4.07
C GLY A 346 84.74 -5.14 5.14
N GLU A 347 83.52 -4.62 4.96
CA GLU A 347 82.31 -5.09 5.70
C GLU A 347 81.09 -5.33 4.78
N ASP A 348 81.21 -5.17 3.46
CA ASP A 348 80.06 -5.22 2.51
C ASP A 348 79.68 -6.63 2.02
N THR A 349 80.35 -7.69 2.51
CA THR A 349 80.11 -9.07 2.05
C THR A 349 78.98 -9.79 2.79
N ASP A 350 78.71 -9.44 4.05
CA ASP A 350 77.76 -10.19 4.88
C ASP A 350 76.29 -9.76 4.62
N GLU A 351 76.03 -8.47 4.39
CA GLU A 351 74.68 -7.95 4.08
C GLU A 351 74.16 -8.43 2.72
N LEU A 352 75.00 -8.35 1.68
CA LEU A 352 74.66 -8.87 0.35
C LEU A 352 74.40 -10.39 0.39
N GLN A 353 75.11 -11.12 1.25
CA GLN A 353 74.89 -12.55 1.42
C GLN A 353 73.56 -12.85 2.13
N LEU A 354 73.17 -12.06 3.13
CA LEU A 354 71.89 -12.20 3.83
C LEU A 354 70.69 -11.86 2.94
N ILE A 355 70.77 -10.78 2.15
CA ILE A 355 69.73 -10.40 1.18
C ILE A 355 69.50 -11.55 0.20
N LYS A 356 70.58 -12.08 -0.38
CA LYS A 356 70.54 -13.21 -1.32
C LYS A 356 70.02 -14.50 -0.68
N ASN A 357 70.33 -14.75 0.60
CA ASN A 357 69.84 -15.91 1.32
C ASN A 357 68.32 -15.84 1.53
N PHE A 358 67.78 -14.69 1.92
CA PHE A 358 66.34 -14.50 2.10
C PHE A 358 65.58 -14.52 0.78
N GLU A 359 66.11 -13.88 -0.26
CA GLU A 359 65.54 -13.92 -1.61
C GLU A 359 65.40 -15.37 -2.10
N GLN A 360 66.46 -16.17 -1.98
CA GLN A 360 66.43 -17.57 -2.38
C GLN A 360 65.43 -18.39 -1.55
N TRP A 361 65.33 -18.12 -0.24
CA TRP A 361 64.36 -18.78 0.62
C TRP A 361 62.93 -18.44 0.19
N LEU A 362 62.63 -17.16 0.00
CA LEU A 362 61.32 -16.67 -0.39
C LEU A 362 60.91 -17.20 -1.77
N GLN A 363 61.84 -17.23 -2.72
CA GLN A 363 61.61 -17.77 -4.04
C GLN A 363 61.31 -19.28 -3.99
N ARG A 364 62.02 -20.05 -3.16
CA ARG A 364 61.75 -21.49 -2.97
C ARG A 364 60.35 -21.73 -2.38
N GLU A 365 59.95 -20.98 -1.36
CA GLU A 365 58.64 -21.14 -0.74
C GLU A 365 57.50 -20.68 -1.66
N ASN A 366 57.69 -19.58 -2.38
CA ASN A 366 56.70 -19.08 -3.32
C ASN A 366 56.53 -20.03 -4.53
N ASN A 367 57.62 -20.69 -4.97
CA ASN A 367 57.55 -21.76 -5.97
C ASN A 367 56.80 -22.99 -5.46
N LYS A 368 57.00 -23.39 -4.20
CA LYS A 368 56.21 -24.48 -3.58
C LYS A 368 54.74 -24.11 -3.49
N LEU A 369 54.42 -22.91 -3.01
CA LEU A 369 53.05 -22.40 -2.94
C LEU A 369 52.40 -22.38 -4.33
N SER A 370 53.08 -21.84 -5.34
CA SER A 370 52.59 -21.78 -6.71
C SER A 370 52.35 -23.18 -7.30
N LYS A 371 53.23 -24.15 -7.05
CA LYS A 371 53.03 -25.56 -7.46
C LYS A 371 51.81 -26.20 -6.78
N ILE A 372 51.57 -25.89 -5.50
CA ILE A 372 50.39 -26.37 -4.76
C ILE A 372 49.11 -25.74 -5.29
N LEU A 373 49.15 -24.45 -5.67
CA LEU A 373 48.01 -23.74 -6.23
C LEU A 373 47.67 -24.18 -7.67
N ALA A 374 48.68 -24.55 -8.46
CA ALA A 374 48.51 -25.01 -9.83
C ALA A 374 47.89 -26.42 -9.94
N LEU A 375 48.03 -27.27 -8.92
CA LEU A 375 47.33 -28.56 -8.88
C LEU A 375 45.88 -28.39 -8.44
N ASN A 376 44.95 -28.61 -9.37
CA ASN A 376 43.52 -28.67 -9.10
C ASN A 376 43.18 -30.03 -8.45
N PRO A 377 42.73 -30.08 -7.18
CA PRO A 377 42.38 -31.33 -6.55
C PRO A 377 41.07 -31.87 -7.13
N SER A 378 41.07 -33.15 -7.51
CA SER A 378 39.95 -33.84 -8.16
C SER A 378 39.15 -34.71 -7.19
N ASN A 379 39.73 -35.06 -6.03
CA ASN A 379 39.09 -35.87 -4.99
C ASN A 379 39.40 -35.32 -3.57
N ASN A 380 38.65 -35.79 -2.58
CA ASN A 380 38.73 -35.29 -1.20
C ASN A 380 40.10 -35.61 -0.53
N GLU A 381 40.75 -36.71 -0.92
CA GLU A 381 42.09 -37.06 -0.44
C GLU A 381 43.16 -36.08 -0.94
N GLU A 382 43.05 -35.62 -2.18
CA GLU A 382 43.90 -34.59 -2.78
C GLU A 382 43.67 -33.22 -2.14
N VAL A 383 42.44 -32.86 -1.78
CA VAL A 383 42.14 -31.64 -1.02
C VAL A 383 42.78 -31.73 0.38
N LYS A 384 42.71 -32.89 1.06
CA LYS A 384 43.35 -33.13 2.35
C LYS A 384 44.88 -33.04 2.26
N ALA A 385 45.47 -33.65 1.24
CA ALA A 385 46.91 -33.60 0.99
C ALA A 385 47.37 -32.16 0.66
N ARG A 386 46.59 -31.40 -0.10
CA ARG A 386 46.83 -29.98 -0.40
C ARG A 386 46.77 -29.12 0.86
N TYR A 387 45.80 -29.36 1.73
CA TYR A 387 45.68 -28.68 3.01
C TYR A 387 46.88 -28.95 3.93
N SER A 388 47.31 -30.21 4.07
CA SER A 388 48.49 -30.57 4.86
C SER A 388 49.77 -29.88 4.36
N LYS A 389 49.97 -29.81 3.04
CA LYS A 389 51.12 -29.12 2.42
C LYS A 389 51.09 -27.60 2.63
N LEU A 390 49.92 -26.97 2.62
CA LEU A 390 49.80 -25.54 2.92
C LEU A 390 50.02 -25.23 4.40
N LYS A 391 49.60 -26.13 5.29
CA LYS A 391 49.87 -26.03 6.72
C LYS A 391 51.38 -26.16 7.01
N GLU A 392 52.09 -27.02 6.27
CA GLU A 392 53.55 -27.10 6.34
C GLU A 392 54.22 -25.78 5.96
N LEU A 393 53.79 -25.15 4.86
CA LEU A 393 54.28 -23.82 4.47
C LEU A 393 53.93 -22.73 5.51
N GLN A 394 52.77 -22.85 6.15
CA GLN A 394 52.36 -21.93 7.22
C GLN A 394 53.27 -22.03 8.45
N LEU A 395 53.76 -23.24 8.78
CA LEU A 395 54.69 -23.46 9.90
C LEU A 395 56.09 -22.89 9.63
N ARG A 396 56.44 -22.60 8.37
CA ARG A 396 57.71 -21.97 7.98
C ARG A 396 57.63 -20.44 7.90
N VAL A 397 56.45 -19.85 8.09
CA VAL A 397 56.29 -18.38 8.15
C VAL A 397 57.14 -17.73 9.25
N PRO A 398 57.27 -18.29 10.47
CA PRO A 398 58.16 -17.75 11.49
C PRO A 398 59.64 -17.75 11.09
N GLU A 399 60.10 -18.75 10.34
CA GLU A 399 61.47 -18.83 9.80
C GLU A 399 61.73 -17.68 8.81
N GLY A 400 60.79 -17.43 7.89
CA GLY A 400 60.86 -16.29 6.97
C GLY A 400 60.76 -14.94 7.67
N GLN A 401 59.99 -14.87 8.76
CA GLN A 401 59.88 -13.66 9.58
C GLN A 401 61.20 -13.37 10.31
N HIS A 402 61.89 -14.38 10.83
CA HIS A 402 63.22 -14.24 11.43
C HIS A 402 64.25 -13.74 10.41
N HIS A 403 64.31 -14.32 9.21
CA HIS A 403 65.23 -13.84 8.16
C HIS A 403 64.94 -12.40 7.75
N PHE A 404 63.67 -12.02 7.69
CA PHE A 404 63.27 -10.64 7.40
C PHE A 404 63.64 -9.67 8.53
N GLU A 405 63.50 -10.08 9.80
CA GLU A 405 63.91 -9.29 10.96
C GLU A 405 65.43 -9.16 11.06
N GLU A 406 66.17 -10.22 10.77
CA GLU A 406 67.65 -10.23 10.69
C GLU A 406 68.17 -9.23 9.65
N LEU A 407 67.47 -9.08 8.52
CA LEU A 407 67.73 -8.05 7.50
C LEU A 407 67.42 -6.63 7.97
N LEU A 408 66.38 -6.45 8.78
CA LEU A 408 66.00 -5.13 9.33
C LEU A 408 66.98 -4.67 10.41
N HIS A 409 67.58 -5.59 11.16
CA HIS A 409 68.52 -5.29 12.24
C HIS A 409 69.88 -4.77 11.76
N LEU A 410 70.28 -5.07 10.51
CA LEU A 410 71.59 -4.67 9.98
C LEU A 410 71.64 -3.27 9.34
N GLN A 411 70.52 -2.55 9.28
CA GLN A 411 70.42 -1.15 8.84
C GLN A 411 71.31 -0.79 7.63
N PRO A 412 70.84 -0.99 6.38
CA PRO A 412 71.68 -0.87 5.19
C PRO A 412 72.13 0.57 5.00
N VAL A 413 73.44 0.78 4.96
CA VAL A 413 74.05 2.08 4.63
C VAL A 413 73.89 2.32 3.12
N GLY A 414 72.71 2.81 2.75
CA GLY A 414 72.53 3.75 1.64
C GLY A 414 72.69 3.25 0.19
N ARG A 415 72.79 1.95 -0.10
CA ARG A 415 72.90 1.50 -1.51
C ARG A 415 71.92 0.42 -2.01
N ASN A 416 71.22 -0.32 -1.14
CA ASN A 416 70.34 -1.45 -1.55
C ASN A 416 68.87 -1.33 -1.07
N TRP A 417 68.38 -0.11 -0.83
CA TRP A 417 67.01 0.10 -0.32
C TRP A 417 65.92 -0.38 -1.28
N ASP A 418 66.14 -0.25 -2.59
CA ASP A 418 65.16 -0.67 -3.61
C ASP A 418 65.01 -2.20 -3.67
N GLU A 419 66.10 -2.96 -3.52
CA GLU A 419 66.09 -4.43 -3.47
C GLU A 419 65.40 -4.95 -2.19
N LEU A 420 65.57 -4.25 -1.07
CA LEU A 420 64.92 -4.58 0.19
C LEU A 420 63.43 -4.26 0.20
N GLU A 421 63.01 -3.16 -0.43
CA GLU A 421 61.59 -2.82 -0.56
C GLU A 421 60.87 -3.79 -1.50
N GLU A 422 61.53 -4.23 -2.58
CA GLU A 422 61.03 -5.30 -3.45
C GLU A 422 60.88 -6.63 -2.68
N LEU A 423 61.88 -7.03 -1.89
CA LEU A 423 61.79 -8.22 -1.04
C LEU A 423 60.70 -8.10 0.03
N ARG A 424 60.51 -6.91 0.60
CA ARG A 424 59.42 -6.63 1.55
C ARG A 424 58.06 -6.78 0.89
N TYR A 425 57.89 -6.25 -0.31
CA TYR A 425 56.68 -6.40 -1.10
C TYR A 425 56.41 -7.89 -1.41
N GLN A 426 57.42 -8.62 -1.90
CA GLN A 426 57.28 -10.05 -2.20
C GLN A 426 56.96 -10.88 -0.95
N TRP A 427 57.53 -10.55 0.22
CA TRP A 427 57.22 -11.21 1.48
C TRP A 427 55.79 -10.97 1.93
N MET A 428 55.30 -9.73 1.86
CA MET A 428 53.90 -9.42 2.17
C MET A 428 52.94 -10.13 1.22
N LEU A 429 53.27 -10.15 -0.08
CA LEU A 429 52.47 -10.82 -1.08
C LEU A 429 52.40 -12.33 -0.83
N TYR A 430 53.52 -12.97 -0.48
CA TYR A 430 53.56 -14.38 -0.10
C TYR A 430 52.67 -14.67 1.12
N LYS A 431 52.77 -13.86 2.19
CA LYS A 431 51.93 -14.01 3.39
C LYS A 431 50.44 -13.85 3.09
N SER A 432 50.06 -12.87 2.26
CA SER A 432 48.66 -12.67 1.85
C SER A 432 48.17 -13.88 1.04
N LYS A 433 48.92 -14.26 0.00
CA LYS A 433 48.57 -15.40 -0.87
C LYS A 433 48.41 -16.70 -0.07
N LEU A 434 49.30 -16.96 0.88
CA LEU A 434 49.22 -18.15 1.73
C LEU A 434 47.98 -18.12 2.65
N LYS A 435 47.68 -16.96 3.26
CA LYS A 435 46.51 -16.76 4.11
C LYS A 435 45.20 -16.92 3.34
N ASP A 436 45.11 -16.31 2.15
CA ASP A 436 43.93 -16.38 1.28
C ASP A 436 43.72 -17.80 0.76
N SER A 437 44.80 -18.50 0.42
CA SER A 437 44.75 -19.91 0.01
C SER A 437 44.25 -20.82 1.12
N ASN A 438 44.67 -20.58 2.36
CA ASN A 438 44.23 -21.35 3.53
C ASN A 438 42.75 -21.06 3.85
N ASN A 439 42.32 -19.80 3.78
CA ASN A 439 40.92 -19.39 4.00
C ASN A 439 39.97 -19.91 2.93
N THR A 440 40.41 -19.91 1.66
CA THR A 440 39.62 -20.44 0.53
C THR A 440 39.42 -21.95 0.69
N LEU A 441 40.46 -22.68 1.10
CA LEU A 441 40.35 -24.12 1.36
C LEU A 441 39.52 -24.42 2.61
N MET A 442 39.65 -23.66 3.69
CA MET A 442 38.78 -23.74 4.87
C MET A 442 37.30 -23.57 4.51
N THR A 443 36.99 -22.58 3.66
CA THR A 443 35.62 -22.31 3.21
C THR A 443 35.07 -23.45 2.33
N SER A 444 35.93 -24.12 1.56
CA SER A 444 35.56 -25.30 0.76
C SER A 444 35.43 -26.59 1.58
N TYR A 445 36.19 -26.72 2.67
CA TYR A 445 36.18 -27.90 3.55
C TYR A 445 34.97 -27.96 4.49
N PHE A 446 34.41 -26.80 4.85
CA PHE A 446 33.27 -26.68 5.77
C PHE A 446 31.92 -26.43 5.06
N LYS A 447 31.86 -26.45 3.73
CA LYS A 447 30.58 -26.44 2.99
C LYS A 447 30.07 -27.86 2.79
N GLU A 448 29.29 -28.36 3.75
CA GLU A 448 28.30 -29.39 3.45
C GLU A 448 27.14 -28.78 2.65
N PRO A 449 26.63 -29.46 1.60
CA PRO A 449 25.46 -29.01 0.87
C PRO A 449 24.18 -29.43 1.61
N ASN A 450 23.48 -28.48 2.23
CA ASN A 450 22.18 -28.75 2.85
C ASN A 450 21.04 -28.41 1.86
N PRO A 451 20.21 -29.40 1.43
CA PRO A 451 19.10 -29.17 0.51
C PRO A 451 17.78 -28.95 1.28
N PHE A 452 16.90 -28.11 0.71
CA PHE A 452 15.48 -27.87 1.06
C PHE A 452 15.13 -27.09 2.35
N ARG A 453 14.52 -25.92 2.18
CA ARG A 453 13.04 -25.77 2.22
C ARG A 453 12.56 -24.36 1.80
N LYS A 454 11.63 -24.35 0.84
CA LYS A 454 10.55 -23.35 0.73
C LYS A 454 9.66 -23.43 1.98
N VAL A 455 9.16 -22.28 2.45
CA VAL A 455 7.72 -22.00 2.71
C VAL A 455 7.58 -20.54 3.18
N VAL A 456 6.52 -19.92 2.66
CA VAL A 456 5.97 -18.58 2.89
C VAL A 456 5.34 -18.48 4.29
N SER A 457 5.47 -17.36 5.00
CA SER A 457 4.33 -16.53 5.45
C SER A 457 4.75 -15.33 6.31
N CYS A 458 4.00 -14.26 6.11
CA CYS A 458 4.00 -12.96 6.76
C CYS A 458 3.28 -13.03 8.13
N LEU A 459 3.70 -12.21 9.12
CA LEU A 459 2.89 -11.23 9.88
C LEU A 459 3.31 -11.00 11.36
N TYR A 460 3.33 -9.71 11.70
CA TYR A 460 3.14 -9.02 13.00
C TYR A 460 4.31 -8.73 13.99
N TRP A 461 4.72 -7.44 14.00
CA TRP A 461 4.87 -6.45 15.11
C TRP A 461 4.82 -7.01 16.55
N GLU A 462 5.63 -6.62 17.55
CA GLU A 462 5.95 -5.29 18.10
C GLU A 462 6.85 -5.58 19.35
N THR A 463 7.99 -4.95 19.63
CA THR A 463 8.17 -3.78 20.53
C THR A 463 9.66 -3.71 20.94
N CYS A 464 10.29 -2.55 20.83
CA CYS A 464 11.61 -2.26 21.40
C CYS A 464 11.47 -1.17 22.46
N LEU A 465 11.52 -1.57 23.73
CA LEU A 465 11.79 -0.68 24.86
C LEU A 465 12.59 -1.49 25.88
N LEU A 466 13.88 -1.17 26.04
CA LEU A 466 14.65 -1.26 27.29
C LEU A 466 16.11 -0.92 26.99
N ASN A 467 16.54 0.24 27.50
CA ASN A 467 17.70 0.37 28.40
C ASN A 467 18.10 1.84 28.46
N THR A 468 17.95 2.46 29.64
CA THR A 468 19.07 3.00 30.44
C THR A 468 18.49 3.70 31.68
N LEU A 469 18.70 3.08 32.84
CA LEU A 469 18.87 3.77 34.12
C LEU A 469 20.31 4.34 34.18
N PRO A 470 20.56 5.36 35.01
CA PRO A 470 21.15 5.04 36.31
C PRO A 470 20.55 5.83 37.49
N VAL A 471 20.48 5.14 38.62
CA VAL A 471 20.36 5.69 39.97
C VAL A 471 21.72 5.49 40.63
N GLU A 472 22.27 6.52 41.28
CA GLU A 472 22.66 6.52 42.71
C GLU A 472 23.45 7.82 43.04
N ILE A 473 22.89 8.70 43.89
CA ILE A 473 23.08 8.82 45.36
C ILE A 473 24.37 9.57 45.76
N SER A 474 24.25 10.88 46.00
CA SER A 474 24.44 11.55 47.30
C SER A 474 24.40 13.06 47.12
#